data_AF-A0A382YKG6-F1
#
_entry.id   AF-A0A382YKG6-F1
#
_cell.length_a   1.000
_cell.length_b   1.000
_cell.length_c   1.000
_cell.angle_alpha   90.00
_cell.angle_beta   90.00
_cell.angle_gamma   90.00
#
_symmetry.space_group_name_H-M   'P 1'
#
loop_
_entity.id
_entity.type
_entity.pdbx_description
1 polymer ?
#
loop_
_entity_poly.entity_id
_entity_poly.type
_entity_poly.pdbx_seq_one_letter_code
_entity_poly.pdbx_strand_id
1 'polypeptide(L)'
;NKGVLFIDEVATVNPITQQDLLTAMQDKKYSITGKSERSAGAMVRTEPVPCDFILVAAGNVDTIKKMHPALRSRIRGYGYEVVMENEIADTVQNRELYYQFVAQEVMKDGKIPHFSKSACNEIIKIARKFSGKKKKLTLKFRELGGLIRAAGDLAKEDGSKFVTVKHVKSASLISKTLEQQLADKHIRHVSEYRVVRNDGEEIGRVNGLAVIGQSGIVLPIEAEVTSGGKKKEIIATGQLGKIAKEAIENVSAIVMKSFGKDI
;
A
#
# COMPACT_ATOMS: atom_id res chain seq x y z
N ASN A 1 29.71 -15.55 3.90
CA ASN A 1 30.09 -16.84 4.51
C ASN A 1 29.78 -16.78 6.00
N LYS A 2 29.21 -17.84 6.59
CA LYS A 2 28.77 -17.92 7.99
C LYS A 2 27.88 -16.75 8.46
N GLY A 3 26.98 -16.31 7.59
CA GLY A 3 26.12 -15.15 7.85
C GLY A 3 24.88 -15.15 6.96
N VAL A 4 24.18 -14.02 6.93
CA VAL A 4 22.96 -13.86 6.12
C VAL A 4 23.30 -13.21 4.79
N LEU A 5 22.82 -13.80 3.69
CA LEU A 5 22.75 -13.16 2.38
C LEU A 5 21.31 -12.69 2.16
N PHE A 6 21.09 -11.39 2.21
CA PHE A 6 19.78 -10.78 1.94
C PHE A 6 19.71 -10.31 0.49
N ILE A 7 18.69 -10.74 -0.25
CA ILE A 7 18.42 -10.30 -1.62
C ILE A 7 16.97 -9.88 -1.70
N ASP A 8 16.73 -8.56 -1.78
CA ASP A 8 15.42 -8.02 -2.13
C ASP A 8 15.19 -8.14 -3.64
N GLU A 9 13.92 -8.24 -4.03
CA GLU A 9 13.49 -8.44 -5.41
C GLU A 9 14.23 -9.58 -6.14
N VAL A 10 14.46 -10.72 -5.47
CA VAL A 10 15.32 -11.82 -5.97
C VAL A 10 14.99 -12.28 -7.40
N ALA A 11 13.75 -12.12 -7.86
CA ALA A 11 13.33 -12.49 -9.21
C ALA A 11 13.83 -11.55 -10.32
N THR A 12 14.35 -10.35 -9.99
CA THR A 12 14.95 -9.42 -10.96
C THR A 12 16.40 -9.76 -11.28
N VAL A 13 17.04 -10.55 -10.42
CA VAL A 13 18.37 -11.11 -10.67
C VAL A 13 18.32 -11.96 -11.93
N ASN A 14 19.31 -11.83 -12.80
CA ASN A 14 19.32 -12.57 -14.05
C ASN A 14 19.23 -14.10 -13.79
N PRO A 15 18.56 -14.88 -14.66
CA PRO A 15 18.33 -16.31 -14.41
C PRO A 15 19.61 -17.12 -14.19
N ILE A 16 20.70 -16.79 -14.89
CA ILE A 16 22.00 -17.46 -14.76
C ILE A 16 22.56 -17.27 -13.34
N THR A 17 22.46 -16.06 -12.79
CA THR A 17 22.92 -15.74 -11.43
C THR A 17 22.01 -16.38 -10.38
N GLN A 18 20.72 -16.55 -10.64
CA GLN A 18 19.86 -17.35 -9.77
C GLN A 18 20.25 -18.83 -9.76
N GLN A 19 20.71 -19.36 -10.88
CA GLN A 19 21.25 -20.72 -10.96
C GLN A 19 22.61 -20.83 -10.26
N ASP A 20 23.48 -19.84 -10.42
CA ASP A 20 24.75 -19.75 -9.66
C ASP A 20 24.49 -19.69 -8.15
N LEU A 21 23.48 -18.93 -7.73
CA LEU A 21 23.05 -18.83 -6.34
C LEU A 21 22.56 -20.19 -5.82
N LEU A 22 21.80 -20.93 -6.63
CA LEU A 22 21.36 -22.28 -6.28
C LEU A 22 22.56 -23.22 -6.06
N THR A 23 23.54 -23.21 -6.96
CA THR A 23 24.77 -23.99 -6.82
C THR A 23 25.52 -23.60 -5.55
N ALA A 24 25.69 -22.29 -5.29
CA ALA A 24 26.34 -21.80 -4.08
C ALA A 24 25.62 -22.25 -2.79
N MET A 25 24.28 -22.31 -2.81
CA MET A 25 23.47 -22.82 -1.70
C MET A 25 23.60 -24.34 -1.50
N GLN A 26 23.78 -25.10 -2.58
CA GLN A 26 23.92 -26.56 -2.53
C GLN A 26 25.32 -26.96 -2.03
N ASP A 27 26.35 -26.37 -2.61
CA ASP A 27 27.73 -26.78 -2.38
C ASP A 27 28.36 -26.10 -1.17
N LYS A 28 27.73 -25.01 -0.68
CA LYS A 28 28.29 -24.11 0.36
C LYS A 28 29.67 -23.55 0.00
N LYS A 29 30.09 -23.70 -1.24
CA LYS A 29 31.31 -23.20 -1.85
C LYS A 29 31.00 -22.79 -3.28
N TYR A 30 31.69 -21.78 -3.78
CA TYR A 30 31.53 -21.34 -5.16
C TYR A 30 32.85 -20.73 -5.66
N SER A 31 33.29 -21.11 -6.86
CA SER A 31 34.52 -20.57 -7.45
C SER A 31 34.31 -19.15 -7.96
N ILE A 32 35.29 -18.28 -7.75
CA ILE A 32 35.30 -16.94 -8.32
C ILE A 32 35.90 -17.01 -9.73
N THR A 33 35.24 -16.39 -10.69
CA THR A 33 35.67 -16.31 -12.09
C THR A 33 35.25 -14.98 -12.70
N GLY A 34 36.00 -14.49 -13.69
CA GLY A 34 35.60 -13.31 -14.47
C GLY A 34 34.31 -13.58 -15.25
N LYS A 35 33.31 -12.70 -15.11
CA LYS A 35 32.01 -12.81 -15.81
C LYS A 35 32.02 -12.21 -17.22
N SER A 36 32.98 -11.33 -17.52
CA SER A 36 33.12 -10.75 -18.85
C SER A 36 34.07 -11.60 -19.69
N GLU A 37 33.55 -12.24 -20.74
CA GLU A 37 34.34 -13.06 -21.68
C GLU A 37 35.47 -12.26 -22.36
N ARG A 38 35.34 -10.93 -22.43
CA ARG A 38 36.35 -10.03 -23.01
C ARG A 38 37.47 -9.67 -22.03
N SER A 39 37.40 -10.12 -20.79
CA SER A 39 38.43 -9.89 -19.77
C SER A 39 39.37 -11.09 -19.69
N ALA A 40 40.67 -10.83 -19.54
CA ALA A 40 41.65 -11.88 -19.21
C ALA A 40 41.26 -12.68 -17.94
N GLY A 41 40.48 -12.07 -17.04
CA GLY A 41 39.96 -12.71 -15.84
C GLY A 41 38.92 -13.82 -16.11
N ALA A 42 38.37 -13.93 -17.31
CA ALA A 42 37.46 -15.03 -17.67
C ALA A 42 38.19 -16.40 -17.74
N MET A 43 39.51 -16.39 -17.97
CA MET A 43 40.34 -17.61 -17.95
C MET A 43 40.76 -18.01 -16.54
N VAL A 44 40.52 -17.16 -15.55
CA VAL A 44 40.93 -17.40 -14.16
C VAL A 44 39.74 -17.92 -13.37
N ARG A 45 39.86 -19.13 -12.84
CA ARG A 45 38.90 -19.74 -11.93
C ARG A 45 39.60 -20.17 -10.65
N THR A 46 39.15 -19.63 -9.52
CA THR A 46 39.72 -20.01 -8.22
C THR A 46 39.27 -21.42 -7.81
N GLU A 47 39.97 -21.99 -6.85
CA GLU A 47 39.40 -23.07 -6.04
C GLU A 47 38.06 -22.63 -5.41
N PRO A 48 37.13 -23.56 -5.15
CA PRO A 48 35.83 -23.23 -4.58
C PRO A 48 35.96 -22.50 -3.24
N VAL A 49 35.46 -21.26 -3.19
CA VAL A 49 35.56 -20.41 -2.00
C VAL A 49 34.35 -20.66 -1.10
N PRO A 50 34.54 -20.81 0.23
CA PRO A 50 33.42 -21.01 1.16
C PRO A 50 32.38 -19.89 1.13
N CYS A 51 31.12 -20.28 0.91
CA CYS A 51 29.96 -19.39 0.88
C CYS A 51 28.77 -20.03 1.63
N ASP A 52 29.00 -20.51 2.85
CA ASP A 52 27.96 -21.09 3.70
C ASP A 52 27.10 -19.98 4.32
N PHE A 53 26.09 -19.50 3.60
CA PHE A 53 25.19 -18.43 4.05
C PHE A 53 23.76 -18.94 4.27
N ILE A 54 23.01 -18.21 5.09
CA ILE A 54 21.55 -18.32 5.17
C ILE A 54 20.98 -17.30 4.18
N LEU A 55 20.24 -17.77 3.17
CA LEU A 55 19.57 -16.90 2.21
C LEU A 55 18.27 -16.36 2.83
N VAL A 56 18.13 -15.04 2.83
CA VAL A 56 16.84 -14.35 3.06
C VAL A 56 16.48 -13.65 1.76
N ALA A 57 15.63 -14.31 0.97
CA ALA A 57 15.12 -13.76 -0.28
C ALA A 57 13.80 -13.03 -0.02
N ALA A 58 13.66 -11.81 -0.55
CA ALA A 58 12.46 -11.01 -0.44
C ALA A 58 11.93 -10.59 -1.83
N GLY A 59 10.67 -10.18 -1.86
CA GLY A 59 10.01 -9.75 -3.08
C GLY A 59 8.50 -9.59 -2.89
N ASN A 60 7.80 -9.33 -3.99
CA ASN A 60 6.36 -9.18 -4.03
C ASN A 60 5.68 -10.42 -4.64
N VAL A 61 4.37 -10.37 -4.85
CA VAL A 61 3.62 -11.50 -5.44
C VAL A 61 4.12 -11.89 -6.83
N ASP A 62 4.65 -10.94 -7.61
CA ASP A 62 5.22 -11.21 -8.94
C ASP A 62 6.55 -11.96 -8.87
N THR A 63 7.30 -11.82 -7.77
CA THR A 63 8.54 -12.58 -7.52
C THR A 63 8.28 -14.08 -7.60
N ILE A 64 7.15 -14.54 -7.07
CA ILE A 64 6.75 -15.96 -7.07
C ILE A 64 6.63 -16.52 -8.50
N LYS A 65 6.19 -15.68 -9.46
CA LYS A 65 5.98 -16.07 -10.86
C LYS A 65 7.26 -16.00 -11.69
N LYS A 66 8.14 -15.04 -11.40
CA LYS A 66 9.33 -14.73 -12.21
C LYS A 66 10.61 -15.40 -11.71
N MET A 67 10.65 -15.84 -10.46
CA MET A 67 11.82 -16.53 -9.88
C MET A 67 12.13 -17.82 -10.64
N HIS A 68 13.41 -18.13 -10.79
CA HIS A 68 13.87 -19.37 -11.40
C HIS A 68 13.23 -20.58 -10.69
N PRO A 69 12.55 -21.50 -11.41
CA PRO A 69 11.78 -22.58 -10.79
C PRO A 69 12.59 -23.46 -9.83
N ALA A 70 13.86 -23.73 -10.16
CA ALA A 70 14.73 -24.54 -9.31
C ALA A 70 15.11 -23.82 -8.00
N LEU A 71 15.34 -22.51 -8.03
CA LEU A 71 15.65 -21.72 -6.83
C LEU A 71 14.43 -21.67 -5.91
N ARG A 72 13.24 -21.42 -6.48
CA ARG A 72 11.98 -21.44 -5.71
C ARG A 72 11.71 -22.81 -5.10
N SER A 73 11.89 -23.88 -5.89
CA SER A 73 11.73 -25.26 -5.40
C SER A 73 12.66 -25.56 -4.24
N ARG A 74 13.92 -25.08 -4.29
CA ARG A 74 14.88 -25.23 -3.21
C ARG A 74 14.45 -24.50 -1.94
N ILE A 75 14.02 -23.24 -2.05
CA ILE A 75 13.54 -22.44 -0.91
C ILE A 75 12.31 -23.11 -0.27
N ARG A 76 11.34 -23.53 -1.09
CA ARG A 76 10.12 -24.18 -0.60
C ARG A 76 10.38 -25.55 0.02
N GLY A 77 11.28 -26.35 -0.55
CA GLY A 77 11.55 -27.71 -0.09
C GLY A 77 12.42 -27.80 1.16
N TYR A 78 13.24 -26.77 1.44
CA TYR A 78 14.26 -26.81 2.50
C TYR A 78 14.28 -25.56 3.38
N GLY A 79 13.27 -24.70 3.27
CA GLY A 79 13.19 -23.43 3.99
C GLY A 79 11.76 -23.07 4.35
N TYR A 80 11.52 -21.77 4.51
CA TYR A 80 10.22 -21.22 4.91
C TYR A 80 9.79 -20.14 3.93
N GLU A 81 8.51 -20.15 3.57
CA GLU A 81 7.87 -19.06 2.83
C GLU A 81 6.99 -18.27 3.81
N VAL A 82 7.21 -16.97 3.93
CA VAL A 82 6.46 -16.09 4.84
C VAL A 82 5.81 -14.98 4.04
N VAL A 83 4.49 -14.86 4.17
CA VAL A 83 3.74 -13.72 3.64
C VAL A 83 3.71 -12.64 4.71
N MET A 84 4.19 -11.45 4.38
CA MET A 84 4.21 -10.32 5.31
C MET A 84 2.80 -9.75 5.48
N GLU A 85 2.36 -9.64 6.73
CA GLU A 85 1.09 -9.00 7.06
C GLU A 85 1.16 -7.49 6.83
N ASN A 86 0.05 -6.93 6.34
CA ASN A 86 -0.06 -5.48 6.15
C ASN A 86 -0.69 -4.77 7.36
N GLU A 87 -1.25 -5.52 8.31
CA GLU A 87 -2.06 -4.99 9.39
C GLU A 87 -1.94 -5.84 10.65
N ILE A 88 -2.08 -5.20 11.81
CA ILE A 88 -2.09 -5.85 13.12
C ILE A 88 -3.31 -5.41 13.94
N ALA A 89 -3.72 -6.21 14.93
CA ALA A 89 -4.83 -5.86 15.83
C ALA A 89 -4.53 -4.57 16.62
N ASP A 90 -5.53 -3.68 16.76
CA ASP A 90 -5.43 -2.46 17.55
C ASP A 90 -5.65 -2.75 19.05
N THR A 91 -4.66 -3.35 19.70
CA THR A 91 -4.62 -3.65 21.15
C THR A 91 -3.73 -2.67 21.90
N VAL A 92 -3.82 -2.63 23.24
CA VAL A 92 -2.95 -1.79 24.07
C VAL A 92 -1.48 -2.17 23.86
N GLN A 93 -1.17 -3.46 23.87
CA GLN A 93 0.16 -4.01 23.67
C GLN A 93 0.73 -3.63 22.30
N ASN A 94 -0.08 -3.74 21.24
CA ASN A 94 0.39 -3.36 19.91
C ASN A 94 0.60 -1.85 19.82
N ARG A 95 -0.24 -1.02 20.45
CA ARG A 95 -0.01 0.44 20.50
C ARG A 95 1.31 0.80 21.16
N GLU A 96 1.73 0.07 22.20
CA GLU A 96 3.07 0.22 22.83
C GLU A 96 4.20 0.01 21.83
N LEU A 97 4.08 -0.97 20.93
CA LEU A 97 5.03 -1.18 19.84
C LEU A 97 5.09 0.01 18.87
N TYR A 98 4.00 0.75 18.66
CA TYR A 98 4.02 1.96 17.83
C TYR A 98 4.72 3.13 18.53
N TYR A 99 4.59 3.26 19.86
CA TYR A 99 5.39 4.24 20.60
C TYR A 99 6.90 3.91 20.50
N GLN A 100 7.25 2.63 20.63
CA GLN A 100 8.61 2.16 20.44
C GLN A 100 9.10 2.41 19.01
N PHE A 101 8.28 2.13 18.00
CA PHE A 101 8.59 2.40 16.61
C PHE A 101 8.88 3.89 16.35
N VAL A 102 8.06 4.80 16.89
CA VAL A 102 8.31 6.25 16.79
C VAL A 102 9.65 6.62 17.42
N ALA A 103 9.96 6.09 18.61
CA ALA A 103 11.23 6.34 19.27
C ALA A 103 12.43 5.83 18.44
N GLN A 104 12.32 4.62 17.88
CA GLN A 104 13.34 4.01 17.03
C GLN A 104 13.57 4.80 15.74
N GLU A 105 12.52 5.26 15.07
CA GLU A 105 12.64 6.08 13.86
C GLU A 105 13.33 7.42 14.16
N VAL A 106 12.97 8.08 15.26
CA VAL A 106 13.64 9.33 15.69
C VAL A 106 15.13 9.08 15.99
N MET A 107 15.45 8.02 16.73
CA MET A 107 16.83 7.67 17.06
C MET A 107 17.66 7.32 15.82
N LYS A 108 17.07 6.58 14.88
CA LYS A 108 17.73 6.15 13.64
C LYS A 108 17.97 7.32 12.69
N ASP A 109 17.04 8.26 12.63
CA ASP A 109 17.16 9.47 11.81
C ASP A 109 18.21 10.44 12.38
N GLY A 110 18.14 10.70 13.69
CA GLY A 110 19.11 11.52 14.42
C GLY A 110 19.05 13.04 14.13
N LYS A 111 18.17 13.50 13.23
CA LYS A 111 18.07 14.91 12.82
C LYS A 111 16.81 15.62 13.29
N ILE A 112 15.81 14.85 13.70
CA ILE A 112 14.50 15.33 14.15
C ILE A 112 14.34 15.26 15.68
N PRO A 113 13.55 16.16 16.29
CA PRO A 113 13.29 16.12 17.73
C PRO A 113 12.39 14.93 18.12
N HIS A 114 12.41 14.58 19.41
CA HIS A 114 11.50 13.58 19.96
C HIS A 114 10.03 14.02 19.91
N PHE A 115 9.12 13.04 19.93
CA PHE A 115 7.69 13.27 19.87
C PHE A 115 7.09 13.44 21.27
N SER A 116 6.15 14.38 21.40
CA SER A 116 5.26 14.44 22.55
C SER A 116 4.32 13.22 22.58
N LYS A 117 3.85 12.82 23.77
CA LYS A 117 2.86 11.73 23.93
C LYS A 117 1.62 11.95 23.04
N SER A 118 1.15 13.18 22.95
CA SER A 118 0.03 13.56 22.07
C SER A 118 0.34 13.38 20.59
N ALA A 119 1.56 13.68 20.14
CA ALA A 119 1.97 13.45 18.76
C ALA A 119 2.05 11.95 18.43
N CYS A 120 2.60 11.13 19.34
CA CYS A 120 2.61 9.67 19.17
C CYS A 120 1.18 9.10 19.09
N ASN A 121 0.25 9.60 19.92
CA ASN A 121 -1.16 9.23 19.82
C ASN A 121 -1.78 9.59 18.46
N GLU A 122 -1.41 10.73 17.89
CA GLU A 122 -1.86 11.13 16.55
C GLU A 122 -1.27 10.21 15.47
N ILE A 123 -0.01 9.77 15.59
CA ILE A 123 0.58 8.75 14.70
C ILE A 123 -0.23 7.44 14.76
N ILE A 124 -0.58 6.96 15.95
CA ILE A 124 -1.40 5.74 16.11
C ILE A 124 -2.78 5.94 15.46
N LYS A 125 -3.39 7.12 15.60
CA LYS A 125 -4.66 7.45 14.94
C LYS A 125 -4.54 7.41 13.42
N ILE A 126 -3.44 7.92 12.86
CA ILE A 126 -3.16 7.84 11.43
C ILE A 126 -2.89 6.40 11.00
N ALA A 127 -2.17 5.61 11.81
CA ALA A 127 -1.95 4.19 11.55
C ALA A 127 -3.25 3.38 11.47
N ARG A 128 -4.27 3.71 12.29
CA ARG A 128 -5.63 3.16 12.15
C ARG A 128 -6.24 3.53 10.80
N LYS A 129 -6.17 4.80 10.41
CA LYS A 129 -6.72 5.28 9.14
C LYS A 129 -6.06 4.57 7.96
N PHE A 130 -4.74 4.42 7.98
CA PHE A 130 -3.96 3.77 6.92
C PHE A 130 -4.22 2.26 6.81
N SER A 131 -4.67 1.62 7.90
CA SER A 131 -5.05 0.20 7.85
C SER A 131 -6.29 -0.04 6.97
N GLY A 132 -7.15 0.97 6.82
CA GLY A 132 -8.44 0.84 6.11
C GLY A 132 -9.43 -0.15 6.75
N LYS A 133 -9.10 -0.75 7.91
CA LYS A 133 -9.93 -1.76 8.57
C LYS A 133 -10.26 -1.40 10.01
N LYS A 134 -11.47 -1.77 10.43
CA LYS A 134 -11.94 -1.56 11.80
C LYS A 134 -11.07 -2.36 12.79
N LYS A 135 -10.65 -1.72 13.89
CA LYS A 135 -9.81 -2.33 14.96
C LYS A 135 -8.45 -2.87 14.47
N LYS A 136 -7.87 -2.28 13.42
CA LYS A 136 -6.54 -2.64 12.91
C LYS A 136 -5.61 -1.42 12.86
N LEU A 137 -4.32 -1.68 12.86
CA LEU A 137 -3.23 -0.71 12.65
C LEU A 137 -2.40 -1.17 11.45
N THR A 138 -1.91 -0.23 10.63
CA THR A 138 -1.09 -0.56 9.46
C THR A 138 0.33 -0.99 9.84
N LEU A 139 0.83 -2.06 9.24
CA LEU A 139 2.23 -2.50 9.33
C LEU A 139 3.10 -1.93 8.21
N LYS A 140 2.57 -1.00 7.40
CA LYS A 140 3.33 -0.26 6.39
C LYS A 140 4.24 0.80 7.02
N PHE A 141 5.22 0.33 7.81
CA PHE A 141 6.11 1.18 8.60
C PHE A 141 6.95 2.13 7.74
N ARG A 142 7.23 1.80 6.48
CA ARG A 142 7.93 2.72 5.56
C ARG A 142 7.13 4.00 5.31
N GLU A 143 5.83 3.90 5.11
CA GLU A 143 4.94 5.05 4.92
C GLU A 143 4.81 5.86 6.22
N LEU A 144 4.59 5.17 7.35
CA LEU A 144 4.52 5.84 8.66
C LEU A 144 5.85 6.50 9.07
N GLY A 145 7.00 5.87 8.79
CA GLY A 145 8.33 6.45 9.04
C GLY A 145 8.61 7.67 8.15
N GLY A 146 8.06 7.70 6.93
CA GLY A 146 8.05 8.90 6.09
C GLY A 146 7.28 10.06 6.74
N LEU A 147 6.09 9.79 7.27
CA LEU A 147 5.29 10.76 8.01
C LEU A 147 5.99 11.27 9.28
N ILE A 148 6.62 10.36 10.05
CA ILE A 148 7.35 10.71 11.28
C ILE A 148 8.50 11.68 10.96
N ARG A 149 9.30 11.40 9.92
CA ARG A 149 10.39 12.28 9.49
C ARG A 149 9.88 13.64 9.04
N ALA A 150 8.85 13.68 8.18
CA ALA A 150 8.24 14.93 7.74
C ALA A 150 7.69 15.78 8.92
N ALA A 151 7.07 15.15 9.92
CA ALA A 151 6.62 15.86 11.12
C ALA A 151 7.78 16.39 11.98
N GLY A 152 8.89 15.64 12.01
CA GLY A 152 10.14 16.04 12.63
C GLY A 152 10.80 17.24 11.94
N ASP A 153 10.84 17.23 10.61
CA ASP A 153 11.37 18.34 9.80
C ASP A 153 10.58 19.62 10.04
N LEU A 154 9.24 19.54 10.01
CA LEU A 154 8.37 20.68 10.33
C LEU A 154 8.58 21.20 11.76
N ALA A 155 8.79 20.31 12.73
CA ALA A 155 9.07 20.73 14.11
C ALA A 155 10.42 21.47 14.21
N LYS A 156 11.41 21.05 13.42
CA LYS A 156 12.73 21.67 13.37
C LYS A 156 12.68 23.04 12.70
N GLU A 157 11.93 23.16 11.61
CA GLU A 157 11.65 24.43 10.93
C GLU A 157 10.95 25.43 11.87
N ASP A 158 9.95 24.95 12.63
CA ASP A 158 9.23 25.73 13.66
C ASP A 158 10.08 25.98 14.94
N GLY A 159 11.35 25.55 15.00
CA GLY A 159 12.22 25.71 16.17
C GLY A 159 11.74 24.99 17.45
N SER A 160 10.84 24.01 17.30
CA SER A 160 10.19 23.33 18.41
C SER A 160 11.08 22.25 19.04
N LYS A 161 11.14 22.23 20.38
CA LYS A 161 11.87 21.20 21.14
C LYS A 161 11.34 19.78 20.94
N PHE A 162 10.03 19.65 20.68
CA PHE A 162 9.36 18.37 20.47
C PHE A 162 8.41 18.44 19.28
N VAL A 163 8.19 17.30 18.63
CA VAL A 163 7.12 17.15 17.66
C VAL A 163 5.77 17.15 18.38
N THR A 164 4.87 18.02 17.94
CA THR A 164 3.52 18.18 18.48
C THR A 164 2.48 17.66 17.48
N VAL A 165 1.21 17.60 17.92
CA VAL A 165 0.09 17.19 17.06
C VAL A 165 -0.04 18.09 15.83
N LYS A 166 0.27 19.39 15.95
CA LYS A 166 0.27 20.34 14.83
C LYS A 166 1.19 19.84 13.71
N HIS A 167 2.43 19.50 14.04
CA HIS A 167 3.41 19.05 13.05
C HIS A 167 3.00 17.72 12.40
N VAL A 168 2.46 16.77 13.17
CA VAL A 168 1.98 15.48 12.63
C VAL A 168 0.84 15.67 11.64
N LYS A 169 -0.14 16.53 11.97
CA LYS A 169 -1.26 16.83 11.08
C LYS A 169 -0.81 17.53 9.80
N SER A 170 0.07 18.52 9.92
CA SER A 170 0.66 19.20 8.76
C SER A 170 1.46 18.24 7.89
N ALA A 171 2.29 17.38 8.51
CA ALA A 171 3.05 16.35 7.82
C ALA A 171 2.15 15.40 7.04
N SER A 172 1.01 14.99 7.62
CA SER A 172 0.04 14.12 6.94
C SER A 172 -0.58 14.73 5.68
N LEU A 173 -0.55 16.05 5.50
CA LEU A 173 -1.04 16.71 4.30
C LEU A 173 0.01 16.73 3.18
N ILE A 174 1.28 16.84 3.53
CA ILE A 174 2.40 16.93 2.58
C ILE A 174 3.04 15.57 2.27
N SER A 175 2.95 14.60 3.18
CA SER A 175 3.53 13.25 3.03
C SER A 175 2.63 12.30 2.23
N LYS A 176 1.78 12.83 1.35
CA LYS A 176 0.89 12.04 0.50
C LYS A 176 1.67 11.34 -0.60
N THR A 177 1.30 10.11 -0.92
CA THR A 177 1.92 9.37 -2.03
C THR A 177 1.61 10.04 -3.37
N LEU A 178 2.40 9.76 -4.41
CA LEU A 178 2.16 10.31 -5.74
C LEU A 178 0.75 9.94 -6.25
N GLU A 179 0.32 8.71 -6.01
CA GLU A 179 -1.01 8.21 -6.37
C GLU A 179 -2.12 9.02 -5.69
N GLN A 180 -1.96 9.33 -4.39
CA GLN A 180 -2.90 10.19 -3.67
C GLN A 180 -2.90 11.62 -4.23
N GLN A 181 -1.74 12.18 -4.56
CA GLN A 181 -1.65 13.52 -5.13
C GLN A 181 -2.32 13.60 -6.51
N LEU A 182 -2.14 12.56 -7.34
CA LEU A 182 -2.81 12.44 -8.63
C LEU A 182 -4.33 12.31 -8.46
N ALA A 183 -4.79 11.47 -7.53
CA ALA A 183 -6.20 11.34 -7.20
C ALA A 183 -6.80 12.68 -6.71
N ASP A 184 -6.13 13.37 -5.80
CA ASP A 184 -6.55 14.69 -5.29
C ASP A 184 -6.58 15.75 -6.38
N LYS A 185 -5.64 15.73 -7.32
CA LYS A 185 -5.62 16.64 -8.47
C LYS A 185 -6.80 16.35 -9.40
N HIS A 186 -7.05 15.08 -9.69
CA HIS A 186 -8.20 14.67 -10.51
C HIS A 186 -9.53 15.05 -9.85
N ILE A 187 -9.69 14.78 -8.55
CA ILE A 187 -10.88 15.15 -7.79
C ILE A 187 -11.10 16.66 -7.79
N ARG A 188 -10.05 17.47 -7.61
CA ARG A 188 -10.16 18.94 -7.69
C ARG A 188 -10.69 19.39 -9.04
N HIS A 189 -10.09 18.91 -10.14
CA HIS A 189 -10.56 19.23 -11.48
C HIS A 189 -12.02 18.81 -11.72
N VAL A 190 -12.41 17.60 -11.28
CA VAL A 190 -13.79 17.14 -11.45
C VAL A 190 -14.76 17.94 -10.59
N SER A 191 -14.35 18.36 -9.39
CA SER A 191 -15.21 19.08 -8.45
C SER A 191 -15.46 20.53 -8.85
N GLU A 192 -14.51 21.18 -9.52
CA GLU A 192 -14.66 22.55 -10.05
C GLU A 192 -15.88 22.72 -10.97
N TYR A 193 -16.23 21.68 -11.72
CA TYR A 193 -17.35 21.69 -12.67
C TYR A 193 -18.59 20.94 -12.13
N ARG A 194 -18.56 20.42 -10.90
CA ARG A 194 -19.69 19.70 -10.32
C ARG A 194 -20.58 20.61 -9.49
N VAL A 195 -21.87 20.58 -9.79
CA VAL A 195 -22.90 21.21 -8.97
C VAL A 195 -23.18 20.29 -7.78
N VAL A 196 -22.62 20.62 -6.62
CA VAL A 196 -22.97 19.98 -5.34
C VAL A 196 -23.89 20.93 -4.58
N ARG A 197 -25.10 20.45 -4.26
CA ARG A 197 -26.07 21.20 -3.46
C ARG A 197 -26.01 20.69 -2.02
N ASN A 198 -25.78 21.59 -1.07
CA ASN A 198 -25.53 21.27 0.34
C ASN A 198 -26.64 21.76 1.29
N ASP A 199 -27.71 22.34 0.75
CA ASP A 199 -28.84 22.85 1.51
C ASP A 199 -30.14 22.69 0.71
N GLY A 200 -31.27 22.66 1.40
CA GLY A 200 -32.60 22.42 0.84
C GLY A 200 -32.86 20.94 0.49
N GLU A 201 -33.99 20.72 -0.18
CA GLU A 201 -34.45 19.39 -0.61
C GLU A 201 -34.78 19.39 -2.10
N GLU A 202 -34.46 18.29 -2.79
CA GLU A 202 -34.73 18.12 -4.23
C GLU A 202 -35.27 16.73 -4.52
N ILE A 203 -36.36 16.68 -5.30
CA ILE A 203 -36.95 15.43 -5.75
C ILE A 203 -36.06 14.83 -6.83
N GLY A 204 -35.73 13.54 -6.69
CA GLY A 204 -34.97 12.80 -7.70
C GLY A 204 -33.46 13.05 -7.68
N ARG A 205 -32.91 13.77 -6.68
CA ARG A 205 -31.46 14.01 -6.56
C ARG A 205 -30.93 13.53 -5.21
N VAL A 206 -29.77 12.89 -5.24
CA VAL A 206 -29.04 12.52 -4.02
C VAL A 206 -27.53 12.74 -4.18
N ASN A 207 -26.88 13.19 -3.11
CA ASN A 207 -25.42 13.28 -3.04
C ASN A 207 -24.85 11.92 -2.62
N GLY A 208 -24.50 11.08 -3.59
CA GLY A 208 -23.71 9.88 -3.36
C GLY A 208 -22.27 10.23 -2.94
N LEU A 209 -21.58 9.23 -2.40
CA LEU A 209 -20.16 9.33 -2.05
C LEU A 209 -19.39 8.26 -2.81
N ALA A 210 -18.30 8.68 -3.45
CA ALA A 210 -17.38 7.79 -4.13
C ALA A 210 -15.96 7.98 -3.58
N VAL A 211 -15.12 6.96 -3.80
CA VAL A 211 -13.70 7.01 -3.43
C VAL A 211 -12.88 6.70 -4.69
N ILE A 212 -11.93 7.59 -5.01
CA ILE A 212 -10.95 7.41 -6.09
C ILE A 212 -9.59 7.20 -5.42
N GLY A 213 -9.03 5.99 -5.55
CA GLY A 213 -7.84 5.60 -4.81
C GLY A 213 -8.10 5.62 -3.30
N GLN A 214 -7.51 6.59 -2.59
CA GLN A 214 -7.74 6.83 -1.15
C GLN A 214 -8.41 8.18 -0.86
N SER A 215 -8.90 8.87 -1.89
CA SER A 215 -9.49 10.20 -1.78
C SER A 215 -10.98 10.15 -2.09
N GLY A 216 -11.79 10.82 -1.26
CA GLY A 216 -13.25 10.83 -1.40
C GLY A 216 -13.75 11.96 -2.30
N ILE A 217 -14.87 11.73 -2.99
CA ILE A 217 -15.56 12.72 -3.82
C ILE A 217 -17.08 12.57 -3.69
N VAL A 218 -17.79 13.70 -3.69
CA VAL A 218 -19.26 13.71 -3.77
C VAL A 218 -19.68 13.42 -5.21
N LEU A 219 -20.59 12.47 -5.38
CA LEU A 219 -21.13 12.04 -6.66
C LEU A 219 -22.64 12.30 -6.68
N PRO A 220 -23.10 13.40 -7.29
CA PRO A 220 -24.52 13.63 -7.51
C PRO A 220 -25.12 12.51 -8.37
N ILE A 221 -26.23 11.94 -7.93
CA ILE A 221 -27.01 10.94 -8.66
C ILE A 221 -28.41 11.52 -8.83
N GLU A 222 -28.88 11.52 -10.08
CA GLU A 222 -30.19 12.03 -10.46
C GLU A 222 -31.05 10.89 -11.03
N ALA A 223 -32.34 10.93 -10.73
CA ALA A 223 -33.33 9.95 -11.16
C ALA A 223 -34.63 10.68 -11.53
N GLU A 224 -35.18 10.32 -12.69
CA GLU A 224 -36.42 10.86 -13.21
C GLU A 224 -37.30 9.73 -13.75
N VAL A 225 -38.62 9.91 -13.66
CA VAL A 225 -39.61 8.98 -14.20
C VAL A 225 -40.21 9.59 -15.46
N THR A 226 -40.17 8.86 -16.57
CA THR A 226 -40.72 9.32 -17.86
C THR A 226 -41.66 8.29 -18.48
N SER A 227 -42.67 8.76 -19.20
CA SER A 227 -43.63 7.93 -19.94
C SER A 227 -43.25 7.84 -21.41
N GLY A 228 -43.23 6.63 -22.00
CA GLY A 228 -43.04 6.46 -23.46
C GLY A 228 -42.17 5.30 -23.94
N GLY A 229 -41.67 4.44 -23.04
CA GLY A 229 -40.88 3.26 -23.39
C GLY A 229 -41.72 2.03 -23.78
N LYS A 230 -41.21 1.15 -24.66
CA LYS A 230 -41.85 -0.14 -25.00
C LYS A 230 -41.76 -1.19 -23.88
N LYS A 231 -40.89 -0.97 -22.87
CA LYS A 231 -40.67 -1.84 -21.72
C LYS A 231 -40.49 -1.02 -20.45
N LYS A 232 -40.85 -1.65 -19.33
CA LYS A 232 -40.64 -1.17 -17.96
C LYS A 232 -39.21 -1.49 -17.55
N GLU A 233 -38.32 -0.51 -17.64
CA GLU A 233 -36.88 -0.73 -17.46
C GLU A 233 -36.25 0.44 -16.73
N ILE A 234 -35.37 0.13 -15.77
CA ILE A 234 -34.54 1.12 -15.09
C ILE A 234 -33.26 1.29 -15.90
N ILE A 235 -33.08 2.47 -16.50
CA ILE A 235 -31.92 2.79 -17.31
C ILE A 235 -30.95 3.60 -16.48
N ALA A 236 -29.77 3.03 -16.21
CA ALA A 236 -28.69 3.72 -15.50
C ALA A 236 -27.51 3.99 -16.44
N THR A 237 -27.00 5.22 -16.42
CA THR A 237 -25.90 5.69 -17.25
C THR A 237 -24.65 6.02 -16.39
N GLY A 238 -23.52 6.34 -17.03
CA GLY A 238 -22.30 6.74 -16.30
C GLY A 238 -21.18 5.70 -16.21
N GLN A 239 -20.99 4.89 -17.26
CA GLN A 239 -19.87 3.92 -17.37
C GLN A 239 -19.77 2.94 -16.18
N LEU A 240 -20.90 2.35 -15.81
CA LEU A 240 -21.03 1.44 -14.69
C LEU A 240 -20.23 0.15 -14.90
N GLY A 241 -19.41 -0.21 -13.90
CA GLY A 241 -18.76 -1.52 -13.82
C GLY A 241 -19.73 -2.66 -13.50
N LYS A 242 -19.28 -3.91 -13.63
CA LYS A 242 -20.11 -5.11 -13.44
C LYS A 242 -20.85 -5.14 -12.09
N ILE A 243 -20.14 -4.91 -10.98
CA ILE A 243 -20.72 -4.91 -9.62
C ILE A 243 -21.80 -3.83 -9.47
N ALA A 244 -21.58 -2.65 -10.06
CA ALA A 244 -22.55 -1.56 -9.98
C ALA A 244 -23.83 -1.86 -10.77
N LYS A 245 -23.72 -2.54 -11.91
CA LYS A 245 -24.89 -3.02 -12.68
C LYS A 245 -25.71 -4.03 -11.89
N GLU A 246 -25.05 -5.01 -11.28
CA GLU A 246 -25.72 -5.99 -10.40
C GLU A 246 -26.39 -5.31 -9.20
N ALA A 247 -25.79 -4.26 -8.64
CA ALA A 247 -26.41 -3.48 -7.57
C ALA A 247 -27.70 -2.78 -8.01
N ILE A 248 -27.75 -2.27 -9.25
CA ILE A 248 -28.96 -1.64 -9.82
C ILE A 248 -30.08 -2.68 -9.98
N GLU A 249 -29.77 -3.89 -10.44
CA GLU A 249 -30.75 -4.97 -10.54
C GLU A 249 -31.36 -5.32 -9.17
N ASN A 250 -30.54 -5.40 -8.13
CA ASN A 250 -31.00 -5.64 -6.75
C ASN A 250 -31.93 -4.51 -6.26
N VAL A 251 -31.57 -3.25 -6.52
CA VAL A 251 -32.42 -2.10 -6.15
C VAL A 251 -33.73 -2.11 -6.94
N SER A 252 -33.67 -2.47 -8.23
CA SER A 252 -34.83 -2.55 -9.12
C SER A 252 -35.87 -3.54 -8.58
N ALA A 253 -35.44 -4.69 -8.07
CA ALA A 253 -36.32 -5.66 -7.44
C ALA A 253 -37.04 -5.09 -6.19
N ILE A 254 -36.35 -4.28 -5.39
CA ILE A 254 -36.93 -3.62 -4.20
C ILE A 254 -37.97 -2.58 -4.63
N VAL A 255 -37.66 -1.78 -5.65
CA VAL A 255 -38.57 -0.77 -6.20
C VAL A 255 -39.83 -1.45 -6.74
N MET A 256 -39.69 -2.46 -7.60
CA MET A 256 -40.82 -3.22 -8.16
C MET A 256 -41.71 -3.84 -7.07
N LYS A 257 -41.11 -4.41 -6.03
CA LYS A 257 -41.86 -4.97 -4.89
C LYS A 257 -42.64 -3.91 -4.12
N SER A 258 -42.03 -2.74 -3.90
CA SER A 258 -42.59 -1.70 -3.01
C SER A 258 -43.78 -0.97 -3.63
N PHE A 259 -43.76 -0.78 -4.96
CA PHE A 259 -44.83 -0.04 -5.65
C PHE A 259 -45.99 -0.93 -6.13
N GLY A 260 -45.92 -2.25 -5.93
CA GLY A 260 -47.03 -3.21 -6.11
C GLY A 260 -47.61 -3.29 -7.53
N LYS A 261 -47.08 -2.52 -8.46
CA LYS A 261 -47.33 -2.51 -9.89
C LYS A 261 -45.97 -2.43 -10.55
N ASP A 262 -45.76 -3.29 -11.53
CA ASP A 262 -44.76 -3.10 -12.57
C ASP A 262 -44.83 -1.61 -12.98
N ILE A 263 -43.79 -0.82 -12.74
CA ILE A 263 -43.75 0.62 -13.08
C ILE A 263 -43.50 0.74 -14.58
#